data_AF-A0A225WEV3-F1
#
_entry.id   AF-A0A225WEV3-F1
#
_cell.length_a   1.000
_cell.length_b   1.000
_cell.length_c   1.000
_cell.angle_alpha   90.00
_cell.angle_beta   90.00
_cell.angle_gamma   90.00
#
_symmetry.space_group_name_H-M   'P 1'
#
loop_
_entity.id
_entity.type
_entity.pdbx_description
1 polymer ?
#
loop_
_entity_poly.entity_id
_entity_poly.type
_entity_poly.pdbx_seq_one_letter_code
_entity_poly.pdbx_strand_id
1 'polypeptide(L)' 'FFGWGYVDGTFTRISFHEVFKTKILPFLNPSLLPRAIVVIDNAKIDLYKELQDMIHETGALLFSCLHIHPILML' A
#
# COMPACT_ATOMS: atom_id res chain seq x y z
N PHE A 1 -7.41 -9.91 -6.54
CA PHE A 1 -8.70 -9.26 -6.87
C PHE A 1 -8.98 -8.18 -5.84
N PHE A 2 -9.48 -7.03 -6.31
CA PHE A 2 -9.59 -5.75 -5.62
C PHE A 2 -10.48 -5.79 -4.36
N GLY A 3 -9.99 -5.25 -3.25
CA GLY A 3 -10.79 -4.82 -2.11
C GLY A 3 -10.80 -3.29 -2.06
N TRP A 4 -11.97 -2.68 -1.88
CA TRP A 4 -12.07 -1.28 -1.51
C TRP A 4 -12.43 -1.19 -0.02
N GLY A 5 -11.83 -0.24 0.68
CA GLY A 5 -12.13 0.07 2.08
C GLY A 5 -12.58 1.52 2.17
N TYR A 6 -13.63 1.77 2.95
CA TYR A 6 -14.08 3.11 3.30
C TYR A 6 -13.86 3.32 4.79
N VAL A 7 -13.37 4.49 5.16
CA VAL A 7 -13.19 4.90 6.55
C VAL A 7 -14.07 6.14 6.76
N ASP A 8 -15.02 6.03 7.67
CA ASP A 8 -15.82 7.18 8.12
C ASP A 8 -14.95 8.18 8.89
N GLY A 9 -15.14 9.48 8.64
CA GLY A 9 -14.44 10.55 9.35
C GLY A 9 -13.06 10.89 8.80
N THR A 10 -12.20 11.47 9.64
CA THR A 10 -10.87 11.95 9.21
C THR A 10 -9.93 10.78 8.97
N PHE A 11 -9.44 10.64 7.73
CA PHE A 11 -8.41 9.68 7.41
C PHE A 11 -7.08 10.07 8.05
N THR A 12 -6.68 9.35 9.10
CA THR A 12 -5.43 9.57 9.82
C THR A 12 -4.38 8.51 9.45
N ARG A 13 -3.12 8.79 9.78
CA ARG A 13 -2.02 7.82 9.70
C ARG A 13 -2.35 6.50 10.41
N ILE A 14 -2.92 6.58 11.62
CA ILE A 14 -3.22 5.41 12.44
C ILE A 14 -4.31 4.57 11.77
N SER A 15 -5.41 5.20 11.33
CA SER A 15 -6.49 4.49 10.63
C SER A 15 -6.03 3.88 9.31
N PHE A 16 -5.14 4.55 8.57
CA PHE A 16 -4.57 3.99 7.35
C PHE A 16 -3.74 2.74 7.63
N HIS A 17 -2.87 2.81 8.65
CA HIS A 17 -2.01 1.70 9.03
C HIS A 17 -2.82 0.46 9.45
N GLU A 18 -3.85 0.66 10.27
CA GLU A 18 -4.75 -0.43 10.70
C GLU A 18 -5.51 -1.06 9.53
N VAL A 19 -6.03 -0.25 8.61
CA VAL A 19 -6.70 -0.77 7.40
C VAL A 19 -5.72 -1.55 6.53
N PHE A 20 -4.52 -1.02 6.30
CA PHE A 20 -3.52 -1.69 5.48
C PHE A 20 -3.15 -3.06 6.09
N LYS A 21 -2.86 -3.10 7.40
CA LYS A 21 -2.49 -4.32 8.11
C LYS A 21 -3.60 -5.37 8.10
N THR A 22 -4.84 -4.97 8.34
CA THR A 22 -5.96 -5.93 8.48
C THR A 22 -6.58 -6.35 7.16
N LYS A 23 -6.52 -5.49 6.13
CA LYS A 23 -7.22 -5.70 4.86
C LYS A 23 -6.30 -5.92 3.66
N ILE A 24 -5.06 -5.45 3.68
CA ILE A 24 -4.17 -5.50 2.50
C ILE A 24 -3.00 -6.48 2.74
N LEU A 25 -2.33 -6.38 3.88
CA LEU A 25 -1.16 -7.20 4.22
C LEU A 25 -1.37 -8.72 4.04
N PRO A 26 -2.53 -9.33 4.39
CA PRO A 26 -2.75 -10.76 4.18
C PRO A 26 -2.65 -11.19 2.70
N PHE A 27 -2.89 -10.28 1.75
CA PHE A 27 -2.80 -10.53 0.32
C PHE A 27 -1.39 -10.31 -0.25
N LEU A 28 -0.50 -9.66 0.51
CA LEU A 28 0.89 -9.46 0.14
C LEU A 28 1.78 -10.64 0.55
N ASN A 29 1.22 -11.63 1.28
CA ASN A 29 1.97 -12.78 1.75
C ASN A 29 2.65 -13.52 0.58
N PRO A 30 3.98 -13.74 0.64
CA PRO A 30 4.75 -14.35 -0.44
C PRO A 30 4.31 -15.78 -0.81
N SER A 31 3.62 -16.49 0.10
CA SER A 31 3.07 -17.82 -0.20
C SER A 31 1.93 -17.80 -1.23
N LEU A 32 1.24 -16.67 -1.38
CA LEU A 32 0.10 -16.51 -2.30
C LEU A 32 0.50 -15.83 -3.61
N LEU A 33 1.41 -14.87 -3.55
CA LEU A 33 1.88 -14.11 -4.72
C LEU A 33 3.36 -13.73 -4.54
N PRO A 34 4.30 -14.39 -5.25
CA PRO A 34 5.73 -14.17 -5.03
C PRO A 34 6.24 -12.77 -5.41
N ARG A 35 5.41 -11.91 -6.04
CA ARG A 35 5.75 -10.54 -6.46
C ARG A 35 4.51 -9.64 -6.48
N ALA A 36 3.92 -9.40 -5.32
CA ALA A 36 2.86 -8.39 -5.22
C ALA A 36 3.44 -6.98 -5.44
N ILE A 37 2.70 -6.14 -6.16
CA ILE A 37 3.05 -4.73 -6.38
C ILE A 37 2.01 -3.89 -5.63
N VAL A 38 2.49 -3.01 -4.74
CA VAL A 38 1.66 -2.05 -4.03
C VAL A 38 1.90 -0.67 -4.65
N VAL A 39 0.85 -0.11 -5.25
CA VAL A 39 0.86 1.25 -5.78
C VAL A 39 -0.03 2.12 -4.91
N ILE A 40 0.53 3.18 -4.34
CA ILE A 40 -0.21 4.13 -3.50
C ILE A 40 -0.12 5.52 -4.14
N ASP A 41 -1.28 6.08 -4.48
CA ASP A 41 -1.39 7.43 -5.01
C ASP A 41 -1.31 8.47 -3.89
N ASN A 42 -0.59 9.56 -4.15
CA ASN A 42 -0.58 10.81 -3.36
C ASN A 42 -0.27 10.67 -1.85
N ALA A 43 0.21 9.51 -1.39
CA ALA A 43 0.72 9.36 -0.05
C ALA A 43 2.17 9.85 -0.01
N LYS A 44 2.50 10.72 0.94
CA LYS A 44 3.89 10.95 1.37
C LYS A 44 4.41 9.68 2.04
N ILE A 45 4.59 8.60 1.27
CA ILE A 45 4.91 7.24 1.74
C ILE A 45 6.20 7.25 2.58
N ASP A 46 7.10 8.18 2.27
CA ASP A 46 8.35 8.43 3.00
C ASP A 46 8.12 8.80 4.48
N LEU A 47 6.93 9.30 4.82
CA LEU A 47 6.55 9.60 6.21
C LEU A 47 6.09 8.37 6.99
N TYR A 48 5.93 7.21 6.34
CA TYR A 48 5.34 6.00 6.91
C TYR A 48 6.35 4.84 6.91
N LYS A 49 7.47 5.01 7.60
CA LYS A 49 8.53 3.99 7.68
C LYS A 49 8.03 2.61 8.08
N GLU A 50 7.17 2.53 9.11
CA GLU A 50 6.57 1.26 9.56
C GLU A 50 5.79 0.55 8.45
N LEU A 51 5.10 1.31 7.59
CA LEU A 51 4.38 0.75 6.46
C LEU A 51 5.34 0.20 5.40
N GLN A 52 6.43 0.91 5.12
CA GLN A 52 7.44 0.45 4.18
C GLN A 52 8.11 -0.83 4.68
N ASP A 53 8.48 -0.86 5.97
CA ASP A 53 9.11 -2.00 6.61
C ASP A 53 8.19 -3.24 6.53
N MET A 54 6.88 -3.09 6.85
CA MET A 54 5.90 -4.18 6.72
C MET A 54 5.78 -4.70 5.28
N ILE A 55 5.76 -3.82 4.28
CA ILE A 55 5.64 -4.24 2.87
C ILE A 55 6.92 -4.95 2.42
N HIS A 56 8.09 -4.44 2.81
CA HIS A 56 9.38 -5.09 2.51
C HIS A 56 9.52 -6.48 3.14
N GLU A 57 9.02 -6.68 4.37
CA GLU A 57 9.01 -8.00 5.01
C GLU A 57 8.20 -9.05 4.22
N THR A 58 7.21 -8.62 3.44
CA THR A 58 6.45 -9.52 2.56
C THR A 58 7.14 -9.82 1.23
N GLY A 59 8.21 -9.10 0.89
CA GLY A 59 8.87 -9.18 -0.42
C GLY A 59 8.11 -8.47 -1.55
N ALA A 60 7.05 -7.72 -1.22
CA ALA A 60 6.30 -6.92 -2.18
C ALA A 60 7.09 -5.65 -2.58
N LEU A 61 6.87 -5.20 -3.81
CA LEU A 61 7.47 -3.96 -4.33
C LEU A 61 6.51 -2.80 -4.07
N LEU A 62 7.03 -1.72 -3.47
CA LEU A 62 6.28 -0.51 -3.16
C LEU A 62 6.62 0.62 -4.12
N PHE A 63 5.61 1.18 -4.78
CA PHE A 63 5.74 2.37 -5.62
C PHE A 63 4.81 3.48 -5.13
N SER A 64 5.36 4.68 -4.92
CA SER A 64 4.58 5.90 -4.71
C SER A 64 4.39 6.63 -6.03
N CYS A 65 3.15 6.97 -6.37
CA CYS A 65 2.89 7.85 -7.50
C CYS A 65 3.00 9.30 -7.02
N LEU A 66 4.17 9.91 -7.17
CA LEU A 66 4.33 11.35 -7.00
C LEU A 66 3.82 12.04 -8.27
N HIS A 67 2.68 12.72 -8.15
CA HIS A 67 2.12 13.70 -9.08
C HIS A 67 2.63 13.63 -10.54
N ILE A 68 1.97 12.78 -11.32
CA ILE A 68 1.79 12.78 -12.79
C ILE A 68 3.08 12.81 -13.65
N HIS A 69 3.48 11.64 -14.16
CA HIS A 69 3.94 11.52 -15.54
C HIS A 69 3.06 10.47 -16.25
N PRO A 70 2.40 10.81 -17.39
CA PRO A 70 1.43 9.95 -18.08
C PRO A 70 2.11 8.80 -18.88
N ILE A 71 3.10 8.13 -18.31
CA ILE A 71 3.93 7.13 -19.02
C ILE A 71 3.56 5.69 -18.66
N LEU A 72 2.79 5.45 -17.59
CA LEU A 72 2.39 4.10 -17.19
C LEU A 72 0.96 3.74 -17.65
N MET A 73 0.67 3.95 -18.94
CA MET A 73 -0.43 3.31 -19.67
C MET A 73 0.16 2.58 -20.89
N LEU A 74 0.87 1.48 -20.65
CA LEU A 74 1.17 0.42 -21.62
C LEU A 74 1.12 -0.93 -20.91
#